data_AF-A0A2D8HEV1-F1
#
_entry.id   AF-A0A2D8HEV1-F1
#
_cell.length_a   1.000
_cell.length_b   1.000
_cell.length_c   1.000
_cell.angle_alpha   90.00
_cell.angle_beta   90.00
_cell.angle_gamma   90.00
#
_symmetry.space_group_name_H-M   'P 1'
#
loop_
_entity.id
_entity.type
_entity.pdbx_description
1 polymer ?
#
loop_
_entity_poly.entity_id
_entity_poly.type
_entity_poly.pdbx_seq_one_letter_code
_entity_poly.pdbx_strand_id
1 'polypeptide(L)'
;MPTIVFANSKGGVGKTTSALTIAQVLTQAGSTVSLLDADPNQPIKAWAARDPERLPASFDIVPDIGETSILDAIDEAAVRSAFVLVDLEGSANLAMSYAIGRADLVIVPMRGSQLDADQTACVISLIRHEKQAYRRVIPHAVLFTATSPAIRSLMDLLRIMDRLDKAGAGFRSLTEAIDTTTPAGRMMMQMLGSVAEFEREMVRERNLAGLAQARELGRQLGRRRALTSEQRRKAVRWMQEGQSQAEIARTFDVHRSTVSRLAADIRANTRKKC
;
A
#
# COMPACT_ATOMS: atom_id res chain seq x y z
N MET A 1 9.94 -31.35 5.08
CA MET A 1 9.58 -30.90 3.72
C MET A 1 9.48 -29.38 3.76
N PRO A 2 10.05 -28.63 2.80
CA PRO A 2 9.98 -27.17 2.82
C PRO A 2 8.54 -26.66 2.80
N THR A 3 8.13 -25.99 3.87
CA THR A 3 6.83 -25.32 3.99
C THR A 3 7.00 -23.81 3.83
N ILE A 4 6.41 -23.24 2.79
CA ILE A 4 6.45 -21.81 2.47
C ILE A 4 5.08 -21.19 2.77
N VAL A 5 5.05 -20.22 3.68
CA VAL A 5 3.80 -19.57 4.12
C VAL A 5 3.72 -18.16 3.56
N PHE A 6 2.57 -17.82 2.95
CA PHE A 6 2.27 -16.48 2.47
C PHE A 6 1.38 -15.75 3.48
N ALA A 7 1.95 -14.83 4.25
CA ALA A 7 1.26 -14.18 5.36
C ALA A 7 1.21 -12.66 5.19
N ASN A 8 0.01 -12.08 5.21
CA ASN A 8 -0.21 -10.64 5.37
C ASN A 8 -1.67 -10.39 5.77
N SER A 9 -1.88 -9.66 6.86
CA SER A 9 -3.18 -9.26 7.44
C SER A 9 -4.01 -8.31 6.57
N LYS A 10 -3.58 -7.98 5.35
CA LYS A 10 -4.36 -7.17 4.41
C LYS A 10 -4.75 -7.96 3.17
N GLY A 11 -6.01 -7.82 2.76
CA GLY A 11 -6.51 -8.32 1.48
C GLY A 11 -5.89 -7.60 0.28
N GLY A 12 -5.75 -8.30 -0.85
CA GLY A 12 -5.34 -7.69 -2.12
C GLY A 12 -3.85 -7.33 -2.27
N VAL A 13 -2.98 -7.74 -1.34
CA VAL A 13 -1.52 -7.58 -1.44
C VAL A 13 -0.85 -8.68 -2.28
N GLY A 14 -1.61 -9.50 -2.99
CA GLY A 14 -1.07 -10.51 -3.92
C GLY A 14 -0.56 -11.80 -3.24
N LYS A 15 -1.10 -12.20 -2.08
CA LYS A 15 -0.77 -13.48 -1.41
C LYS A 15 -1.06 -14.69 -2.29
N THR A 16 -2.33 -14.88 -2.63
CA THR A 16 -2.80 -15.91 -3.54
C THR A 16 -2.05 -15.92 -4.87
N THR A 17 -1.85 -14.74 -5.46
CA THR A 17 -1.12 -14.61 -6.73
C THR A 17 0.34 -15.07 -6.60
N SER A 18 1.02 -14.69 -5.53
CA SER A 18 2.41 -15.09 -5.28
C SER A 18 2.52 -16.59 -5.01
N ALA A 19 1.59 -17.13 -4.22
CA ALA A 19 1.50 -18.56 -3.92
C ALA A 19 1.30 -19.39 -5.19
N LEU A 20 0.33 -19.03 -6.03
CA LEU A 20 0.08 -19.68 -7.32
C LEU A 20 1.28 -19.56 -8.27
N THR A 21 1.91 -18.39 -8.36
CA THR A 21 3.06 -18.19 -9.25
C THR A 21 4.24 -19.07 -8.85
N ILE A 22 4.58 -19.10 -7.56
CA ILE A 22 5.68 -19.92 -7.06
C ILE A 22 5.35 -21.41 -7.20
N ALA A 23 4.12 -21.82 -6.90
CA ALA A 23 3.67 -23.19 -7.08
C ALA A 23 3.88 -23.66 -8.53
N GLN A 24 3.41 -22.87 -9.50
CA GLN A 24 3.52 -23.20 -10.93
C GLN A 24 4.98 -23.29 -11.38
N VAL A 25 5.85 -22.38 -10.95
CA VAL A 25 7.28 -22.42 -11.29
C VAL A 25 7.95 -23.69 -10.73
N LEU A 26 7.67 -24.05 -9.48
CA LEU A 26 8.20 -25.27 -8.86
C LEU A 26 7.70 -26.53 -9.56
N THR A 27 6.41 -26.56 -9.91
CA THR A 27 5.80 -27.66 -10.63
C THR A 27 6.38 -27.79 -12.05
N GLN A 28 6.58 -26.68 -12.76
CA GLN A 28 7.22 -26.66 -14.08
C GLN A 28 8.69 -27.10 -14.02
N ALA A 29 9.37 -26.86 -12.90
CA ALA A 29 10.70 -27.38 -12.63
C ALA A 29 10.72 -28.88 -12.25
N GLY A 30 9.56 -29.56 -12.25
CA GLY A 30 9.43 -30.99 -12.02
C GLY A 30 9.23 -31.41 -10.56
N SER A 31 8.99 -30.45 -9.64
CA SER A 31 8.72 -30.77 -8.23
C SER A 31 7.24 -31.08 -8.00
N THR A 32 6.93 -31.92 -7.01
CA THR A 32 5.57 -32.08 -6.49
C THR A 32 5.26 -30.98 -5.48
N VAL A 33 4.10 -30.35 -5.61
CA VAL A 33 3.72 -29.18 -4.83
C VAL A 33 2.30 -29.35 -4.31
N SER A 34 2.09 -29.20 -3.01
CA SER A 34 0.76 -29.05 -2.42
C SER A 34 0.53 -27.59 -2.02
N LEU A 35 -0.55 -26.98 -2.51
CA LEU A 35 -0.97 -25.62 -2.16
C LEU A 35 -2.23 -25.67 -1.29
N LEU A 36 -2.07 -25.22 -0.05
CA LEU A 36 -3.10 -25.17 0.98
C LEU A 36 -3.83 -23.83 0.88
N ASP A 37 -5.13 -23.86 0.59
CA ASP A 37 -6.01 -22.69 0.49
C ASP A 37 -6.76 -22.49 1.82
N ALA A 38 -6.20 -21.63 2.68
CA ALA A 38 -6.76 -21.28 3.99
C ALA A 38 -7.46 -19.91 3.98
N ASP A 39 -7.84 -19.41 2.81
CA ASP A 39 -8.74 -18.25 2.68
C ASP A 39 -10.20 -18.73 2.65
N PRO A 40 -11.10 -18.20 3.51
CA PRO A 40 -12.51 -18.57 3.51
C PRO A 40 -13.22 -18.40 2.16
N ASN A 41 -12.74 -17.48 1.30
CA ASN A 41 -13.30 -17.24 -0.03
C ASN A 41 -12.81 -18.24 -1.08
N GLN A 42 -11.82 -19.07 -0.73
CA GLN A 42 -11.24 -20.14 -1.55
C GLN A 42 -10.89 -19.73 -3.00
N PRO A 43 -10.13 -18.63 -3.20
CA PRO A 43 -9.81 -18.14 -4.53
C PRO A 43 -8.96 -19.12 -5.33
N ILE A 44 -8.17 -19.99 -4.69
CA ILE A 44 -7.32 -20.98 -5.37
C ILE A 44 -8.19 -22.11 -5.92
N LYS A 45 -9.14 -22.61 -5.13
CA LYS A 45 -10.13 -23.59 -5.60
C LYS A 45 -10.93 -23.05 -6.79
N ALA A 46 -11.41 -21.81 -6.69
CA ALA A 46 -12.13 -21.15 -7.78
C ALA A 46 -11.27 -20.95 -9.03
N TRP A 47 -9.96 -20.67 -8.86
CA TRP A 47 -9.00 -20.57 -9.96
C TRP A 47 -8.78 -21.93 -10.64
N ALA A 48 -8.57 -22.98 -9.86
CA ALA A 48 -8.33 -24.35 -10.34
C ALA A 48 -9.51 -24.92 -11.13
N ALA A 49 -10.74 -24.62 -10.69
CA ALA A 49 -11.96 -25.06 -11.34
C ALA A 49 -12.16 -24.47 -12.76
N ARG A 50 -11.44 -23.40 -13.13
CA ARG A 50 -11.58 -22.76 -14.45
C ARG A 50 -11.00 -23.60 -15.58
N ASP A 51 -9.93 -24.34 -15.32
CA ASP A 51 -9.24 -25.16 -16.32
C ASP A 51 -8.56 -26.37 -15.64
N PRO A 52 -9.34 -27.37 -15.20
CA PRO A 52 -8.81 -28.49 -14.43
C PRO A 52 -7.83 -29.36 -15.22
N GLU A 53 -8.01 -29.45 -16.54
CA GLU A 53 -7.17 -30.27 -17.43
C GLU A 53 -5.74 -29.72 -17.55
N ARG A 54 -5.55 -28.42 -17.27
CA ARG A 54 -4.22 -27.78 -17.28
C ARG A 54 -3.46 -27.91 -15.97
N LEU A 55 -4.06 -28.44 -14.91
CA LEU A 55 -3.37 -28.66 -13.65
C LEU A 55 -2.41 -29.85 -13.80
N PRO A 56 -1.09 -29.65 -13.61
CA PRO A 56 -0.14 -30.75 -13.68
C PRO A 56 -0.45 -31.79 -12.60
N ALA A 57 -0.25 -33.08 -12.89
CA ALA A 57 -0.47 -34.15 -11.91
C ALA A 57 0.42 -34.02 -10.65
N SER A 58 1.54 -33.30 -10.74
CA SER A 58 2.42 -32.98 -9.62
C SER A 58 1.96 -31.79 -8.79
N PHE A 59 0.82 -31.16 -9.11
CA PHE A 59 0.28 -30.02 -8.38
C PHE A 59 -1.05 -30.38 -7.70
N ASP A 60 -1.01 -30.41 -6.37
CA ASP A 60 -2.13 -30.72 -5.50
C ASP A 60 -2.65 -29.45 -4.82
N ILE A 61 -3.97 -29.31 -4.71
CA ILE A 61 -4.64 -28.17 -4.07
C ILE A 61 -5.49 -28.72 -2.93
N VAL A 62 -5.22 -28.23 -1.72
CA VAL A 62 -5.92 -28.64 -0.51
C VAL A 62 -6.82 -27.47 -0.07
N PRO A 63 -8.13 -27.51 -0.37
CA PRO A 63 -9.06 -26.46 0.01
C PRO A 63 -9.58 -26.65 1.44
N ASP A 64 -10.46 -25.73 1.86
CA ASP A 64 -11.29 -25.88 3.06
C ASP A 64 -10.46 -26.00 4.37
N ILE A 65 -9.37 -25.25 4.47
CA ILE A 65 -8.47 -25.26 5.62
C ILE A 65 -8.85 -24.14 6.59
N GLY A 66 -9.04 -24.50 7.87
CA GLY A 66 -9.38 -23.59 8.95
C GLY A 66 -8.37 -23.64 10.08
N GLU A 67 -8.63 -22.86 11.14
CA GLU A 67 -7.76 -22.72 12.30
C GLU A 67 -7.42 -24.05 12.99
N THR A 68 -8.38 -24.97 13.09
CA THR A 68 -8.19 -26.25 13.78
C THR A 68 -7.57 -27.33 12.90
N SER A 69 -7.59 -27.18 11.57
CA SER A 69 -7.11 -28.21 10.63
C SER A 69 -5.78 -27.86 9.95
N ILE A 70 -5.29 -26.62 10.11
CA ILE A 70 -4.11 -26.14 9.37
C ILE A 70 -2.83 -26.92 9.68
N LEU A 71 -2.62 -27.31 10.95
CA LEU A 71 -1.42 -28.06 11.34
C LEU A 71 -1.42 -29.46 10.71
N ASP A 72 -2.52 -30.19 10.84
CA ASP A 72 -2.68 -31.53 10.27
C ASP A 72 -2.57 -31.49 8.74
N ALA A 73 -3.21 -30.51 8.10
CA ALA A 73 -3.12 -30.33 6.65
C ALA A 73 -1.69 -30.10 6.16
N ILE A 74 -0.89 -29.29 6.88
CA ILE A 74 0.53 -29.06 6.55
C ILE A 74 1.32 -30.35 6.71
N ASP A 75 1.17 -31.05 7.82
CA ASP A 75 1.93 -32.26 8.13
C ASP A 75 1.62 -33.38 7.14
N GLU A 76 0.36 -33.56 6.77
CA GLU A 76 -0.02 -34.54 5.75
C GLU A 76 0.50 -34.18 4.36
N ALA A 77 0.40 -32.90 3.95
CA ALA A 77 0.91 -32.43 2.66
C ALA A 77 2.44 -32.58 2.57
N ALA A 78 3.15 -32.38 3.69
CA ALA A 78 4.59 -32.52 3.78
C ALA A 78 5.08 -33.97 3.55
N VAL A 79 4.21 -34.97 3.73
CA VAL A 79 4.52 -36.37 3.41
C VAL A 79 4.36 -36.66 1.91
N ARG A 80 3.45 -35.96 1.22
CA ARG A 80 3.02 -36.26 -0.15
C ARG A 80 3.79 -35.48 -1.22
N SER A 81 4.19 -34.25 -0.91
CA SER A 81 4.70 -33.29 -1.90
C SER A 81 6.06 -32.74 -1.54
N ALA A 82 6.96 -32.55 -2.52
CA ALA A 82 8.30 -32.01 -2.32
C ALA A 82 8.30 -30.56 -1.79
N PHE A 83 7.22 -29.82 -1.97
CA PHE A 83 6.99 -28.50 -1.40
C PHE A 83 5.56 -28.36 -0.90
N VAL A 84 5.41 -27.67 0.23
CA VAL A 84 4.10 -27.28 0.78
C VAL A 84 4.02 -25.76 0.77
N LEU A 85 3.01 -25.21 0.12
CA LEU A 85 2.73 -23.77 0.11
C LEU A 85 1.42 -23.52 0.85
N VAL A 86 1.38 -22.48 1.68
CA VAL A 86 0.18 -22.13 2.45
C VAL A 86 -0.23 -20.70 2.12
N ASP A 87 -1.41 -20.52 1.51
CA ASP A 87 -2.04 -19.22 1.29
C ASP A 87 -3.01 -18.94 2.45
N LEU A 88 -2.67 -17.97 3.27
CA LEU A 88 -3.47 -17.57 4.44
C LEU A 88 -4.39 -16.40 4.09
N GLU A 89 -5.52 -16.30 4.78
CA GLU A 89 -6.39 -15.13 4.74
C GLU A 89 -5.68 -13.85 5.23
N GLY A 90 -6.18 -12.69 4.80
CA GLY A 90 -5.82 -11.36 5.32
C GLY A 90 -6.40 -11.03 6.70
N SER A 91 -6.32 -11.92 7.68
CA SER A 91 -6.68 -11.65 9.07
C SER A 91 -5.61 -12.20 10.00
N ALA A 92 -5.20 -11.43 11.02
CA ALA A 92 -4.27 -11.91 12.04
C ALA A 92 -5.04 -12.83 13.00
N ASN A 93 -5.05 -14.13 12.72
CA ASN A 93 -5.74 -15.15 13.48
C ASN A 93 -4.77 -16.25 13.96
N LEU A 94 -5.25 -17.20 14.76
CA LEU A 94 -4.40 -18.24 15.33
C LEU A 94 -3.89 -19.21 14.25
N ALA A 95 -4.65 -19.40 13.16
CA ALA A 95 -4.24 -20.18 12.00
C ALA A 95 -2.93 -19.63 11.39
N MET A 96 -2.80 -18.30 11.30
CA MET A 96 -1.57 -17.65 10.85
C MET A 96 -0.39 -17.93 11.78
N SER A 97 -0.61 -17.89 13.11
CA SER A 97 0.41 -18.27 14.11
C SER A 97 0.90 -19.70 13.88
N TYR A 98 -0.04 -20.65 13.78
CA TYR A 98 0.26 -22.07 13.59
C TYR A 98 1.00 -22.34 12.28
N ALA A 99 0.57 -21.72 11.18
CA ALA A 99 1.26 -21.84 9.90
C ALA A 99 2.68 -21.25 9.97
N ILE A 100 2.86 -20.05 10.55
CA ILE A 100 4.18 -19.42 10.72
C ILE A 100 5.10 -20.29 11.57
N GLY A 101 4.61 -20.87 12.67
CA GLY A 101 5.39 -21.75 13.54
C GLY A 101 5.91 -23.00 12.82
N ARG A 102 5.18 -23.49 11.80
CA ARG A 102 5.57 -24.64 10.99
C ARG A 102 6.42 -24.27 9.77
N ALA A 103 6.44 -23.01 9.36
CA ALA A 103 7.11 -22.54 8.15
C ALA A 103 8.63 -22.72 8.16
N ASP A 104 9.18 -23.08 7.02
CA ASP A 104 10.63 -23.00 6.72
C ASP A 104 10.99 -21.67 6.05
N LEU A 105 10.00 -21.00 5.44
CA LEU A 105 10.10 -19.64 4.93
C LEU A 105 8.73 -18.96 5.02
N VAL A 106 8.69 -17.74 5.56
CA VAL A 106 7.51 -16.88 5.48
C VAL A 106 7.74 -15.80 4.43
N ILE A 107 6.93 -15.78 3.38
CA ILE A 107 6.88 -14.69 2.41
C ILE A 107 5.77 -13.74 2.86
N VAL A 108 6.09 -12.44 2.95
CA VAL A 108 5.15 -11.39 3.33
C VAL A 108 4.93 -10.46 2.14
N PRO A 109 3.93 -10.74 1.29
CA PRO A 109 3.60 -9.89 0.15
C PRO A 109 3.06 -8.53 0.62
N MET A 110 3.53 -7.43 0.04
CA MET A 110 3.04 -6.09 0.33
C MET A 110 3.09 -5.21 -0.91
N ARG A 111 2.21 -4.22 -1.00
CA ARG A 111 2.35 -3.18 -2.03
C ARG A 111 3.33 -2.10 -1.57
N GLY A 112 3.76 -1.24 -2.49
CA GLY A 112 4.63 -0.10 -2.19
C GLY A 112 3.92 1.06 -1.48
N SER A 113 3.24 0.82 -0.37
CA SER A 113 2.61 1.88 0.44
C SER A 113 2.97 1.79 1.92
N GLN A 114 2.96 2.93 2.61
CA GLN A 114 3.25 3.00 4.05
C GLN A 114 2.27 2.19 4.90
N LEU A 115 0.99 2.21 4.55
CA LEU A 115 -0.03 1.42 5.26
C LEU A 115 0.21 -0.09 5.13
N ASP A 116 0.74 -0.53 3.99
CA ASP A 116 1.10 -1.93 3.81
C ASP A 116 2.34 -2.29 4.63
N ALA A 117 3.31 -1.38 4.72
CA ALA A 117 4.50 -1.56 5.57
C ALA A 117 4.14 -1.74 7.06
N ASP A 118 3.13 -1.03 7.55
CA ASP A 118 2.65 -1.18 8.94
C ASP A 118 2.06 -2.58 9.18
N GLN A 119 1.31 -3.11 8.22
CA GLN A 119 0.75 -4.47 8.32
C GLN A 119 1.85 -5.53 8.22
N THR A 120 2.82 -5.34 7.32
CA THR A 120 4.02 -6.18 7.24
C THR A 120 4.80 -6.18 8.55
N ALA A 121 4.94 -5.03 9.22
CA ALA A 121 5.59 -4.94 10.53
C ALA A 121 4.86 -5.78 11.60
N CYS A 122 3.52 -5.81 11.60
CA CYS A 122 2.74 -6.68 12.47
C CYS A 122 3.05 -8.16 12.23
N VAL A 123 3.12 -8.60 10.97
CA VAL A 123 3.47 -9.99 10.62
C VAL A 123 4.89 -10.32 11.08
N ILE A 124 5.86 -9.43 10.87
CA ILE A 124 7.24 -9.66 11.34
C ILE A 124 7.29 -9.74 12.87
N SER A 125 6.51 -8.92 13.57
CA SER A 125 6.38 -9.02 15.03
C SER A 125 5.83 -10.38 15.47
N LEU A 126 4.85 -10.92 14.75
CA LEU A 126 4.33 -12.27 14.99
C LEU A 126 5.41 -13.34 14.75
N ILE A 127 6.15 -13.28 13.63
CA ILE A 127 7.26 -14.20 13.34
C ILE A 127 8.33 -14.17 14.45
N ARG A 128 8.63 -12.98 15.00
CA ARG A 128 9.55 -12.84 16.13
C ARG A 128 9.01 -13.49 17.40
N HIS A 129 7.72 -13.33 17.68
CA HIS A 129 7.07 -13.96 18.84
C HIS A 129 7.11 -15.49 18.72
N GLU A 130 6.79 -16.02 17.54
CA GLU A 130 6.90 -17.45 17.22
C GLU A 130 8.35 -17.96 17.36
N LYS A 131 9.34 -17.22 16.86
CA LYS A 131 10.76 -17.53 17.05
C LYS A 131 11.15 -17.63 18.53
N GLN A 132 10.64 -16.72 19.37
CA GLN A 132 10.92 -16.74 20.81
C GLN A 132 10.23 -17.92 21.51
N ALA A 133 8.96 -18.16 21.19
CA ALA A 133 8.16 -19.23 21.79
C ALA A 133 8.73 -20.62 21.46
N TYR A 134 9.07 -20.88 20.20
CA TYR A 134 9.53 -22.18 19.73
C TYR A 134 11.06 -22.31 19.68
N ARG A 135 11.80 -21.28 20.08
CA ARG A 135 13.29 -21.21 20.05
C ARG A 135 13.88 -21.62 18.70
N ARG A 136 13.21 -21.26 17.61
CA ARG A 136 13.57 -21.63 16.24
C ARG A 136 13.73 -20.38 15.37
N VAL A 137 14.70 -20.38 14.47
CA VAL A 137 14.78 -19.34 13.43
C VAL A 137 13.74 -19.65 12.34
N ILE A 138 12.86 -18.69 12.08
CA ILE A 138 11.90 -18.72 10.98
C ILE A 138 12.36 -17.67 9.95
N PRO A 139 13.01 -18.09 8.85
CA PRO A 139 13.38 -17.20 7.77
C PRO A 139 12.15 -16.49 7.21
N HIS A 140 12.29 -15.21 6.87
CA HIS A 140 11.20 -14.46 6.25
C HIS A 140 11.73 -13.47 5.21
N ALA A 141 10.91 -13.20 4.20
CA ALA A 141 11.20 -12.26 3.13
C ALA A 141 9.97 -11.40 2.84
N VAL A 142 10.18 -10.09 2.66
CA VAL A 142 9.13 -9.17 2.24
C VAL A 142 9.12 -9.11 0.72
N LEU A 143 7.98 -9.44 0.11
CA LEU A 143 7.81 -9.45 -1.33
C LEU A 143 7.01 -8.21 -1.75
N PHE A 144 7.62 -7.31 -2.50
CA PHE A 144 6.90 -6.18 -3.10
C PHE A 144 6.07 -6.66 -4.28
N THR A 145 4.75 -6.57 -4.16
CA THR A 145 3.77 -6.98 -5.17
C THR A 145 2.97 -5.78 -5.64
N ALA A 146 2.48 -5.83 -6.89
CA ALA A 146 1.70 -4.75 -7.48
C ALA A 146 2.33 -3.37 -7.23
N THR A 147 3.67 -3.32 -7.19
CA THR A 147 4.41 -2.09 -7.08
C THR A 147 4.08 -1.37 -8.36
N SER A 148 3.37 -0.23 -8.26
CA SER A 148 3.40 0.69 -9.38
C SER A 148 4.87 0.88 -9.73
N PRO A 149 5.26 0.94 -11.02
CA PRO A 149 6.61 1.35 -11.41
C PRO A 149 7.08 2.60 -10.63
N ALA A 150 6.10 3.39 -10.18
CA ALA A 150 6.21 4.40 -9.16
C ALA A 150 6.03 3.82 -7.74
N ILE A 151 7.13 3.42 -7.10
CA ILE A 151 7.37 4.04 -5.80
C ILE A 151 7.38 5.54 -6.08
N ARG A 152 6.28 6.22 -5.76
CA ARG A 152 5.94 7.55 -6.32
C ARG A 152 7.00 8.61 -6.04
N SER A 153 7.83 8.37 -5.03
CA SER A 153 9.07 9.10 -4.80
C SER A 153 10.08 8.19 -4.08
N LEU A 154 11.38 8.43 -4.30
CA LEU A 154 12.46 7.75 -3.58
C LEU A 154 12.29 7.83 -2.05
N MET A 155 11.65 8.88 -1.52
CA MET A 155 11.34 8.94 -0.08
C MET A 155 10.28 8.00 0.40
N ASP A 156 9.27 7.74 -0.42
CA ASP A 156 8.25 6.80 0.01
C ASP A 156 8.87 5.41 0.15
N LEU A 157 9.82 5.05 -0.73
CA LEU A 157 10.63 3.85 -0.56
C LEU A 157 11.45 3.89 0.73
N LEU A 158 12.17 4.98 0.97
CA LEU A 158 13.01 5.14 2.17
C LEU A 158 12.21 5.01 3.46
N ARG A 159 11.03 5.62 3.53
CA ARG A 159 10.14 5.54 4.69
C ARG A 159 9.59 4.13 4.88
N ILE A 160 9.23 3.45 3.81
CA ILE A 160 8.81 2.05 3.86
C ILE A 160 9.96 1.18 4.40
N MET A 161 11.17 1.37 3.87
CA MET A 161 12.34 0.60 4.28
C MET A 161 12.75 0.87 5.73
N ASP A 162 12.70 2.12 6.20
CA ASP A 162 12.92 2.46 7.61
C ASP A 162 11.90 1.78 8.54
N ARG A 163 10.62 1.71 8.12
CA ARG A 163 9.60 0.96 8.88
C ARG A 163 9.89 -0.53 8.94
N LEU A 164 10.30 -1.13 7.82
CA LEU A 164 10.67 -2.54 7.76
C LEU A 164 11.91 -2.85 8.61
N ASP A 165 12.93 -2.00 8.57
CA ASP A 165 14.16 -2.15 9.35
C ASP A 165 13.89 -2.08 10.85
N LYS A 166 13.04 -1.13 11.30
CA LYS A 166 12.56 -1.06 12.70
C LYS A 166 11.77 -2.32 13.10
N ALA A 167 11.01 -2.88 12.17
CA ALA A 167 10.35 -4.18 12.34
C ALA A 167 11.32 -5.36 12.21
N GLY A 168 12.60 -5.14 11.89
CA GLY A 168 13.70 -6.13 11.82
C GLY A 168 13.69 -7.00 10.58
N ALA A 169 13.10 -6.50 9.50
CA ALA A 169 13.29 -7.06 8.17
C ALA A 169 14.22 -6.15 7.38
N GLY A 170 15.26 -6.74 6.78
CA GLY A 170 16.10 -6.04 5.81
C GLY A 170 15.46 -6.03 4.42
N PHE A 171 15.84 -5.06 3.62
CA PHE A 171 15.46 -4.95 2.21
C PHE A 171 16.61 -5.41 1.32
N ARG A 172 16.30 -6.32 0.39
CA ARG A 172 17.17 -6.72 -0.71
C ARG A 172 16.36 -6.68 -2.00
N SER A 173 16.84 -5.92 -2.98
CA SER A 173 16.28 -5.99 -4.33
C SER A 173 16.74 -7.28 -5.02
N LEU A 174 15.85 -7.86 -5.83
CA LEU A 174 16.15 -9.02 -6.67
C LEU A 174 16.81 -8.61 -8.00
N THR A 175 16.55 -7.39 -8.46
CA THR A 175 17.00 -6.86 -9.75
C THR A 175 18.12 -5.84 -9.61
N GLU A 176 18.06 -4.99 -8.59
CA GLU A 176 19.11 -4.00 -8.31
C GLU A 176 20.08 -4.52 -7.25
N ALA A 177 21.31 -4.02 -7.27
CA ALA A 177 22.33 -4.34 -6.26
C ALA A 177 22.11 -3.56 -4.93
N ILE A 178 20.87 -3.46 -4.48
CA ILE A 178 20.51 -2.77 -3.23
C ILE A 178 20.23 -3.84 -2.17
N ASP A 179 21.10 -3.90 -1.16
CA ASP A 179 20.97 -4.82 -0.02
C ASP A 179 21.27 -4.12 1.31
N THR A 180 20.22 -3.70 1.99
CA THR A 180 20.28 -3.03 3.31
C THR A 180 20.58 -3.97 4.47
N THR A 181 20.68 -5.29 4.24
CA THR A 181 21.22 -6.19 5.27
C THR A 181 22.72 -5.97 5.49
N THR A 182 23.41 -5.35 4.52
CA THR A 182 24.84 -5.02 4.60
C THR A 182 25.09 -3.58 5.11
N PRO A 183 26.21 -3.31 5.82
CA PRO A 183 26.57 -1.94 6.21
C PRO A 183 26.70 -0.98 5.02
N ALA A 184 27.26 -1.45 3.91
CA ALA A 184 27.42 -0.67 2.68
C ALA A 184 26.06 -0.29 2.06
N GLY A 185 25.13 -1.23 1.98
CA GLY A 185 23.79 -0.95 1.47
C GLY A 185 22.98 -0.03 2.39
N ARG A 186 23.14 -0.12 3.72
CA ARG A 186 22.54 0.86 4.65
C ARG A 186 23.10 2.27 4.43
N MET A 187 24.40 2.40 4.24
CA MET A 187 25.04 3.69 3.94
C MET A 187 24.54 4.27 2.60
N MET A 188 24.53 3.45 1.54
CA MET A 188 24.00 3.85 0.23
C MET A 188 22.54 4.31 0.34
N MET A 189 21.74 3.63 1.17
CA MET A 189 20.35 4.01 1.40
C MET A 189 20.20 5.38 2.06
N GLN A 190 21.00 5.66 3.10
CA GLN A 190 21.01 6.96 3.76
C GLN A 190 21.42 8.08 2.79
N MET A 191 22.44 7.84 1.96
CA MET A 191 22.88 8.79 0.93
C MET A 191 21.78 9.07 -0.10
N LEU A 192 21.12 8.03 -0.61
CA LEU A 192 19.97 8.17 -1.51
C LEU A 192 18.85 8.99 -0.87
N GLY A 193 18.63 8.85 0.44
CA GLY A 193 17.67 9.67 1.17
C GLY A 193 18.03 11.13 1.26
N SER A 194 19.28 11.45 1.56
CA SER A 194 19.75 12.83 1.56
C SER A 194 19.62 13.48 0.17
N VAL A 195 19.94 12.74 -0.90
CA VAL A 195 19.74 13.23 -2.28
C VAL A 195 18.27 13.46 -2.59
N ALA A 196 17.40 12.52 -2.20
CA ALA A 196 15.96 12.66 -2.41
C ALA A 196 15.39 13.90 -1.70
N GLU A 197 15.86 14.19 -0.47
CA GLU A 197 15.49 15.38 0.31
C GLU A 197 15.94 16.66 -0.35
N PHE A 198 17.20 16.68 -0.79
CA PHE A 198 17.75 17.80 -1.52
C PHE A 198 16.96 18.11 -2.79
N GLU A 199 16.66 17.11 -3.62
CA GLU A 199 15.88 17.30 -4.85
C GLU A 199 14.49 17.88 -4.59
N ARG A 200 13.81 17.40 -3.53
CA ARG A 200 12.48 17.93 -3.15
C ARG A 200 12.55 19.40 -2.75
N GLU A 201 13.54 19.79 -1.95
CA GLU A 201 13.64 21.18 -1.55
C GLU A 201 14.05 22.07 -2.72
N MET A 202 14.91 21.62 -3.63
CA MET A 202 15.22 22.34 -4.86
C MET A 202 13.99 22.56 -5.76
N VAL A 203 13.12 21.55 -5.90
CA VAL A 203 11.85 21.68 -6.65
C VAL A 203 10.91 22.66 -5.96
N ARG A 204 10.82 22.61 -4.63
CA ARG A 204 10.00 23.54 -3.84
C ARG A 204 10.48 24.98 -4.00
N GLU A 205 11.78 25.21 -3.91
CA GLU A 205 12.39 26.53 -4.09
C GLU A 205 12.10 27.10 -5.47
N ARG A 206 12.30 26.31 -6.54
CA ARG A 206 11.95 26.72 -7.91
C ARG A 206 10.47 27.04 -8.07
N ASN A 207 9.59 26.25 -7.48
CA ASN A 207 8.15 26.50 -7.52
C ASN A 207 7.79 27.81 -6.80
N LEU A 208 8.39 28.08 -5.64
CA LEU A 208 8.18 29.32 -4.90
C LEU A 208 8.68 30.54 -5.70
N ALA A 209 9.85 30.45 -6.32
CA ALA A 209 10.39 31.49 -7.19
C ALA A 209 9.47 31.75 -8.40
N GLY A 210 8.98 30.68 -9.05
CA GLY A 210 8.03 30.79 -10.16
C GLY A 210 6.69 31.41 -9.75
N LEU A 211 6.20 31.10 -8.55
CA LEU A 211 5.00 31.73 -7.99
C LEU A 211 5.24 33.22 -7.66
N ALA A 212 6.41 33.58 -7.14
CA ALA A 212 6.76 34.98 -6.88
C ALA A 212 6.81 35.79 -8.19
N GLN A 213 7.50 35.30 -9.21
CA GLN A 213 7.55 35.93 -10.53
C GLN A 213 6.15 36.04 -11.17
N ALA A 214 5.31 35.01 -11.05
CA ALA A 214 3.94 35.06 -11.54
C ALA A 214 3.11 36.15 -10.82
N ARG A 215 3.32 36.35 -9.52
CA ARG A 215 2.68 37.45 -8.77
C ARG A 215 3.16 38.82 -9.26
N GLU A 216 4.46 38.99 -9.48
CA GLU A 216 5.03 40.25 -10.01
C GLU A 216 4.47 40.58 -11.40
N LEU A 217 4.31 39.58 -12.25
CA LEU A 217 3.66 39.71 -13.57
C LEU A 217 2.12 39.86 -13.47
N GLY A 218 1.56 40.00 -12.27
CA GLY A 218 0.13 40.19 -12.05
C GLY A 218 -0.75 38.98 -12.37
N ARG A 219 -0.16 37.79 -12.56
CA ARG A 219 -0.92 36.56 -12.80
C ARG A 219 -1.69 36.16 -11.54
N GLN A 220 -2.98 35.92 -11.69
CA GLN A 220 -3.81 35.44 -10.60
C GLN A 220 -3.43 34.01 -10.22
N LEU A 221 -2.83 33.84 -9.05
CA LEU A 221 -2.55 32.54 -8.46
C LEU A 221 -3.77 31.92 -7.77
N GLY A 222 -3.86 30.59 -7.79
CA GLY A 222 -4.93 29.83 -7.14
C GLY A 222 -6.21 29.70 -7.98
N ARG A 223 -7.29 29.21 -7.36
CA ARG A 223 -8.56 28.96 -8.04
C ARG A 223 -9.12 30.26 -8.61
N ARG A 224 -9.48 30.26 -9.91
CA ARG A 224 -10.16 31.38 -10.56
C ARG A 224 -11.43 31.73 -9.77
N ARG A 225 -11.67 33.04 -9.60
CA ARG A 225 -12.88 33.51 -8.92
C ARG A 225 -14.10 33.13 -9.77
N ALA A 226 -15.14 32.61 -9.13
CA ALA A 226 -16.37 32.20 -9.80
C ALA A 226 -17.19 33.38 -10.35
N LEU A 227 -16.98 34.59 -9.84
CA LEU A 227 -17.63 35.82 -10.31
C LEU A 227 -16.57 36.80 -10.83
N THR A 228 -16.82 37.41 -11.99
CA THR A 228 -16.01 38.50 -12.54
C THR A 228 -16.13 39.76 -11.67
N SER A 229 -15.23 40.74 -11.88
CA SER A 229 -15.27 42.02 -11.18
C SER A 229 -16.59 42.77 -11.41
N GLU A 230 -17.16 42.66 -12.61
CA GLU A 230 -18.44 43.27 -12.96
C GLU A 230 -19.61 42.54 -12.28
N GLN A 231 -19.64 41.21 -12.36
CA GLN A 231 -20.66 40.41 -11.69
C GLN A 231 -20.64 40.62 -10.18
N ARG A 232 -19.45 40.77 -9.57
CA ARG A 232 -19.32 41.13 -8.16
C ARG A 232 -19.96 42.48 -7.86
N ARG A 233 -19.66 43.53 -8.63
CA ARG A 233 -20.28 44.86 -8.43
C ARG A 233 -21.80 44.80 -8.56
N LYS A 234 -22.30 44.05 -9.54
CA LYS A 234 -23.73 43.85 -9.76
C LYS A 234 -24.39 43.09 -8.61
N ALA A 235 -23.78 42.00 -8.16
CA ALA A 235 -24.23 41.23 -7.00
C ALA A 235 -24.30 42.10 -5.72
N VAL A 236 -23.31 42.97 -5.50
CA VAL A 236 -23.31 43.90 -4.35
C VAL A 236 -24.44 44.91 -4.43
N ARG A 237 -24.66 45.50 -5.61
CA ARG A 237 -25.75 46.44 -5.82
C ARG A 237 -27.11 45.77 -5.57
N TRP A 238 -27.34 44.61 -6.16
CA TRP A 238 -28.55 43.83 -5.96
C TRP A 238 -28.81 43.45 -4.50
N MET A 239 -27.74 43.14 -3.74
CA MET A 239 -27.85 42.93 -2.30
C MET A 239 -28.27 44.20 -1.53
N GLN A 240 -27.83 45.38 -1.96
CA GLN A 240 -28.22 46.67 -1.35
C GLN A 240 -29.67 47.06 -1.71
N GLU A 241 -30.12 46.68 -2.90
CA GLU A 241 -31.50 46.84 -3.37
C GLU A 241 -32.48 45.83 -2.73
N GLY A 242 -31.99 44.95 -1.83
CA GLY A 242 -32.81 44.03 -1.04
C GLY A 242 -33.01 42.64 -1.67
N GLN A 243 -32.37 42.34 -2.80
CA GLN A 243 -32.49 41.04 -3.44
C GLN A 243 -31.82 39.94 -2.62
N SER A 244 -32.42 38.74 -2.57
CA SER A 244 -31.92 37.66 -1.73
C SER A 244 -30.64 37.05 -2.30
N GLN A 245 -29.71 36.64 -1.41
CA GLN A 245 -28.45 35.99 -1.83
C GLN A 245 -28.68 34.70 -2.63
N ALA A 246 -29.81 34.02 -2.43
CA ALA A 246 -30.16 32.80 -3.15
C ALA A 246 -30.64 33.07 -4.59
N GLU A 247 -31.31 34.20 -4.83
CA GLU A 247 -31.68 34.64 -6.18
C GLU A 247 -30.45 35.08 -6.95
N ILE A 248 -29.60 35.90 -6.34
CA ILE A 248 -28.35 36.38 -6.95
C ILE A 248 -27.43 35.21 -7.33
N ALA A 249 -27.35 34.18 -6.47
CA ALA A 249 -26.59 32.97 -6.73
C ALA A 249 -27.11 32.20 -7.96
N ARG A 250 -28.44 32.05 -8.09
CA ARG A 250 -29.08 31.42 -9.26
C ARG A 250 -28.85 32.24 -10.53
N THR A 251 -28.97 33.57 -10.46
CA THR A 251 -28.79 34.44 -11.63
C THR A 251 -27.37 34.39 -12.20
N PHE A 252 -26.36 34.23 -11.36
CA PHE A 252 -24.96 34.11 -11.81
C PHE A 252 -24.48 32.65 -11.97
N ASP A 253 -25.37 31.67 -11.81
CA ASP A 253 -25.04 30.23 -11.82
C ASP A 253 -23.85 29.89 -10.91
N VAL A 254 -23.89 30.38 -9.68
CA VAL A 254 -22.88 30.08 -8.65
C VAL A 254 -23.53 29.52 -7.40
N HIS A 255 -22.79 28.71 -6.66
CA HIS A 255 -23.25 28.22 -5.36
C HIS A 255 -23.52 29.38 -4.39
N ARG A 256 -24.59 29.29 -3.57
CA ARG A 256 -24.99 30.33 -2.59
C ARG A 256 -23.84 30.75 -1.66
N SER A 257 -22.96 29.81 -1.32
CA SER A 257 -21.78 30.08 -0.48
C SER A 257 -20.78 31.07 -1.12
N THR A 258 -20.77 31.22 -2.44
CA THR A 258 -19.95 32.21 -3.16
C THR A 258 -20.47 33.63 -2.92
N VAL A 259 -21.79 33.83 -2.97
CA VAL A 259 -22.43 35.13 -2.72
C VAL A 259 -22.39 35.48 -1.24
N SER A 260 -22.61 34.49 -0.37
CA SER A 260 -22.52 34.67 1.09
C SER A 260 -21.12 35.12 1.54
N ARG A 261 -20.06 34.50 1.01
CA ARG A 261 -18.66 34.94 1.27
C ARG A 261 -18.40 36.36 0.78
N LEU A 262 -18.90 36.71 -0.41
CA LEU A 262 -18.80 38.09 -0.92
C LEU A 262 -19.47 39.09 0.01
N ALA A 263 -20.64 38.78 0.57
CA ALA A 263 -21.33 39.63 1.53
C ALA A 263 -20.57 39.78 2.86
N ALA A 264 -19.95 38.69 3.34
CA ALA A 264 -19.14 38.69 4.56
C ALA A 264 -17.87 39.56 4.40
N ASP A 265 -17.18 39.45 3.27
CA ASP A 265 -15.98 40.25 2.96
C ASP A 265 -16.29 41.76 2.99
N ILE A 266 -17.46 42.16 2.48
CA ILE A 266 -17.89 43.56 2.46
C ILE A 266 -18.15 44.07 3.88
N ARG A 267 -18.90 43.31 4.69
CA ARG A 267 -19.19 43.68 6.09
C ARG A 267 -17.91 43.82 6.92
N ALA A 268 -16.93 42.94 6.69
CA ALA A 268 -15.64 43.00 7.37
C ALA A 268 -14.81 44.25 6.97
N ASN A 269 -14.85 44.64 5.70
CA ASN A 269 -14.15 45.86 5.23
C ASN A 269 -14.81 47.16 5.68
N THR A 270 -16.13 47.20 5.83
CA THR A 270 -16.83 48.39 6.35
C THR A 270 -16.52 48.61 7.84
N ARG A 271 -16.40 47.53 8.64
CA ARG A 271 -16.04 47.62 10.07
C ARG A 271 -14.60 48.04 10.35
N LYS A 272 -13.67 47.81 9.42
CA LYS A 272 -12.26 48.23 9.56
C LYS A 272 -12.00 49.70 9.21
N LYS A 273 -12.97 50.39 8.62
CA LYS A 273 -12.87 51.80 8.20
C LYS A 273 -13.54 52.78 9.19
N CYS A 274 -14.31 52.27 10.15
CA CYS A 274 -14.73 53.01 11.35
C CYS A 274 -13.68 52.81 12.44
#